data_AF-D1BTB5-F1
#
_entry.id   AF-D1BTB5-F1
#
_cell.length_a   1.000
_cell.length_b   1.000
_cell.length_c   1.000
_cell.angle_alpha   90.00
_cell.angle_beta   90.00
_cell.angle_gamma   90.00
#
_symmetry.space_group_name_H-M   'P 1'
#
loop_
_entity.id
_entity.type
_entity.pdbx_description
1 polymer ?
#
loop_
_entity_poly.entity_id
_entity_poly.type
_entity_poly.pdbx_seq_one_letter_code
_entity_poly.pdbx_strand_id
1 'polypeptide(L)' 'MYGALWRVLPGPWWVKVLLLLVMASAVVWVCFQWLFPWISAYVQLNENTVG' A
#
# COMPACT_ATOMS: atom_id res chain seq x y z
N MET A 1 8.61 9.82 31.60
CA MET A 1 7.20 9.47 31.26
C MET A 1 6.93 9.39 29.73
N TYR A 2 7.89 8.92 28.92
CA TYR A 2 7.66 8.43 27.54
C TYR A 2 8.27 7.03 27.31
N GLY A 3 8.89 6.45 28.34
CA GLY A 3 9.70 5.23 28.25
C GLY A 3 8.89 3.93 28.17
N ALA A 4 7.65 3.91 28.64
CA ALA A 4 6.79 2.72 28.52
C ALA A 4 6.33 2.51 27.06
N LEU A 5 6.03 3.59 26.34
CA LEU A 5 5.56 3.54 24.96
C LEU A 5 6.67 3.20 23.95
N TRP A 6 7.93 3.50 24.30
CA TRP A 6 9.13 3.11 23.53
C TRP A 6 9.61 1.68 23.83
N ARG A 7 9.10 1.05 24.89
CA ARG A 7 9.46 -0.32 25.29
C ARG A 7 8.54 -1.40 24.74
N VAL A 8 7.31 -1.05 24.40
CA VAL A 8 6.31 -2.00 23.84
C VAL A 8 6.55 -2.26 22.35
N LEU A 9 7.19 -1.35 21.63
CA LEU A 9 7.58 -1.62 20.25
C LEU A 9 9.00 -2.17 20.18
N PRO A 10 9.20 -3.41 19.71
CA PRO A 10 10.53 -3.94 19.45
C PRO A 10 11.11 -3.25 18.22
N GLY A 11 11.92 -2.21 18.46
CA GLY A 11 12.79 -1.62 17.44
C GLY A 11 12.87 -0.09 17.46
N PRO A 12 14.00 0.47 16.98
CA PRO A 12 14.21 1.92 16.85
C PRO A 12 13.11 2.58 16.02
N TRP A 13 12.92 3.89 16.17
CA TRP A 13 11.91 4.69 15.46
C TRP A 13 11.84 4.38 13.94
N TRP A 14 12.99 4.08 13.33
CA TRP A 14 13.13 3.67 11.94
C TRP A 14 12.41 2.36 11.59
N VAL A 15 12.34 1.38 12.50
CA VAL A 15 11.61 0.11 12.31
C VAL A 15 10.11 0.34 12.22
N LYS A 16 9.58 1.28 13.02
CA LYS A 16 8.16 1.67 12.97
C LYS A 16 7.80 2.30 11.64
N VAL A 17 8.66 3.21 11.18
CA VAL A 17 8.52 3.86 9.87
C VAL A 17 8.62 2.84 8.75
N LEU A 18 9.57 1.92 8.83
CA LEU A 18 9.73 0.86 7.83
C LEU A 18 8.52 -0.08 7.79
N LEU A 19 7.96 -0.44 8.95
CA LEU A 19 6.74 -1.26 9.03
C LEU A 19 5.54 -0.54 8.38
N LEU A 20 5.34 0.75 8.70
CA LEU A 20 4.29 1.56 8.06
C LEU A 20 4.48 1.67 6.55
N LEU A 21 5.73 1.83 6.11
CA LEU A 21 6.08 1.92 4.70
C LEU A 21 5.84 0.58 3.98
N VAL A 22 6.15 -0.55 4.62
CA VAL A 22 5.85 -1.90 4.11
C VAL A 22 4.34 -2.14 4.04
N MET A 23 3.58 -1.72 5.05
CA MET A 23 2.12 -1.83 4.99
C MET A 23 1.54 -0.97 3.87
N ALA A 24 2.02 0.26 3.70
CA ALA A 24 1.58 1.15 2.63
C ALA A 24 1.94 0.58 1.25
N SER A 25 3.16 0.08 1.07
CA SER A 25 3.59 -0.52 -0.21
C SER A 25 2.81 -1.81 -0.52
N ALA A 26 2.49 -2.62 0.49
CA ALA A 26 1.64 -3.80 0.32
C ALA A 26 0.24 -3.42 -0.17
N VAL A 27 -0.38 -2.38 0.41
CA VAL A 27 -1.69 -1.89 -0.04
C VAL A 27 -1.62 -1.38 -1.49
N VAL A 28 -0.59 -0.61 -1.83
CA VAL A 28 -0.38 -0.14 -3.21
C VAL A 28 -0.20 -1.31 -4.17
N TRP A 29 0.61 -2.31 -3.81
CA TRP A 29 0.83 -3.50 -4.63
C TRP A 29 -0.47 -4.28 -4.88
N VAL A 30 -1.28 -4.46 -3.82
CA VAL A 30 -2.61 -5.07 -3.93
C VAL A 30 -3.53 -4.24 -4.82
N CYS A 31 -3.50 -2.91 -4.71
CA CYS A 31 -4.26 -2.05 -5.62
C CYS A 31 -3.83 -2.24 -7.08
N PHE A 32 -2.53 -2.30 -7.38
CA PHE A 32 -2.07 -2.51 -8.74
C PHE A 32 -2.41 -3.90 -9.29
N GLN A 33 -2.26 -4.95 -8.49
CA GLN A 33 -2.48 -6.33 -8.94
C GLN A 33 -3.96 -6.73 -8.98
N TRP A 34 -4.79 -6.20 -8.07
CA TRP A 34 -6.21 -6.58 -7.96
C TRP A 34 -7.18 -5.44 -8.27
N LEU A 35 -6.94 -4.24 -7.75
CA LEU A 35 -7.86 -3.13 -7.96
C LEU A 35 -7.78 -2.62 -9.40
N PHE A 36 -6.59 -2.57 -10.00
CA PHE A 36 -6.39 -2.12 -11.38
C PHE A 36 -7.11 -3.01 -12.42
N PRO A 37 -6.96 -4.35 -12.42
CA PRO A 37 -7.72 -5.18 -13.35
C PRO A 37 -9.23 -5.09 -13.10
N TRP A 38 -9.66 -4.99 -11.84
CA TRP A 38 -11.08 -4.84 -11.51
C TRP A 38 -11.63 -3.52 -12.04
N ILE A 39 -10.94 -2.39 -11.81
CA ILE A 39 -11.31 -1.08 -12.34
C ILE A 39 -11.22 -1.04 -13.86
N SER A 40 -10.23 -1.67 -14.47
CA SER A 40 -10.05 -1.71 -15.94
C SER A 40 -11.21 -2.38 -16.68
N ALA A 41 -11.98 -3.24 -16.00
CA ALA A 41 -13.18 -3.83 -16.57
C ALA A 41 -14.37 -2.84 -16.60
N TYR A 42 -14.40 -1.87 -15.68
CA TYR A 42 -15.45 -0.85 -15.61
C TYR A 42 -15.08 0.44 -16.34
N VAL A 43 -13.79 0.75 -16.37
CA VAL A 43 -13.24 1.92 -17.03
C VAL A 43 -12.93 1.52 -18.48
N GLN A 44 -13.87 1.81 -19.39
CA GLN A 44 -13.79 1.56 -20.84
C GLN A 44 -12.72 2.44 -21.55
N LEU A 45 -11.51 2.54 -21.01
CA LEU A 45 -10.39 3.24 -21.67
C LEU A 45 -9.73 2.42 -22.78
N ASN A 46 -10.14 1.15 -22.95
CA ASN A 46 -9.62 0.21 -23.97
C ASN A 46 -10.49 0.12 -25.23
N GLU A 47 -11.46 1.02 -25.41
CA GLU A 47 -12.12 1.18 -26.70
C GLU A 47 -11.10 1.76 -27.69
N ASN A 48 -10.34 0.87 -28.34
CA ASN A 48 -9.50 1.22 -29.48
C ASN A 48 -10.44 1.69 -30.60
N THR A 49 -10.67 3.00 -30.72
CA THR A 49 -11.38 3.63 -31.84
C THR A 49 -10.53 3.66 -33.12
N VAL A 50 -9.80 2.59 -33.39
CA VAL A 50 -9.07 2.41 -34.64
C VAL A 50 -9.51 1.10 -35.29
N GLY A 51 -10.51 1.25 -36.17
CA GLY A 51 -10.85 0.34 -37.26
C GLY A 51 -10.78 1.12 -38.56
#